data_AF-C1J876-F1
#
_entry.id   AF-C1J876-F1
#
_cell.length_a   1.000
_cell.length_b   1.000
_cell.length_c   1.000
_cell.angle_alpha   90.00
_cell.angle_beta   90.00
_cell.angle_gamma   90.00
#
_symmetry.space_group_name_H-M   'P 1'
#
loop_
_entity.id
_entity.type
_entity.pdbx_description
1 polymer ?
#
loop_
_entity_poly.entity_id
_entity_poly.type
_entity_poly.pdbx_seq_one_letter_code
_entity_poly.pdbx_strand_id
1 'polypeptide(L)' 'KNRRIVAFFLMNVQEPVHVKALGLADVGVTSMTAILKTSMSYFAFLRSM' A
#
# COMPACT_ATOMS: atom_id res chain seq x y z
N LYS A 1 22.49 -25.63 9.15
CA LYS A 1 22.46 -25.32 7.70
C LYS A 1 21.37 -24.29 7.34
N ASN A 2 20.10 -24.50 7.73
CA ASN A 2 18.97 -23.65 7.29
C ASN A 2 18.99 -22.20 7.82
N ARG A 3 19.53 -21.95 9.02
CA ARG A 3 19.59 -20.58 9.60
C ARG A 3 20.35 -19.57 8.73
N ARG A 4 21.46 -19.99 8.09
CA ARG A 4 22.23 -19.12 7.18
C ARG A 4 21.44 -18.76 5.93
N ILE A 5 20.68 -19.70 5.39
CA ILE A 5 19.84 -19.50 4.22
C ILE A 5 18.70 -18.52 4.54
N VAL A 6 18.02 -18.73 5.67
CA VAL A 6 16.96 -17.81 6.14
C VAL A 6 17.52 -16.41 6.39
N ALA A 7 18.70 -16.29 7.01
CA ALA A 7 19.33 -14.98 7.23
C ALA A 7 19.65 -14.25 5.91
N PHE A 8 20.09 -14.98 4.88
CA PHE A 8 20.31 -14.42 3.56
C PHE A 8 19.01 -13.93 2.91
N PHE A 9 17.93 -14.70 3.00
CA PHE A 9 16.63 -14.23 2.52
C PHE A 9 16.18 -12.99 3.28
N LEU A 10 16.21 -13.02 4.61
CA LEU A 10 15.82 -11.88 5.45
C LEU A 10 16.63 -10.62 5.16
N MET A 11 17.89 -10.71 4.71
CA MET A 11 18.65 -9.54 4.25
C MET A 11 18.11 -8.94 2.95
N ASN A 12 17.54 -9.74 2.04
CA ASN A 12 17.07 -9.29 0.73
C ASN A 12 15.61 -8.80 0.74
N VAL A 13 14.76 -9.29 1.65
CA VAL A 13 13.33 -8.91 1.73
C VAL A 13 13.02 -7.75 2.69
N GLN A 14 14.04 -7.08 3.24
CA GLN A 14 13.84 -5.98 4.21
C GLN A 14 13.07 -4.80 3.64
N GLU A 15 13.26 -4.51 2.35
CA GLU A 15 12.46 -3.53 1.64
C GLU A 15 11.30 -4.23 0.91
N PRO A 16 10.04 -4.05 1.37
CA PRO A 16 8.90 -4.61 0.68
C PRO A 16 8.78 -4.01 -0.73
N VAL A 17 8.34 -4.82 -1.68
CA VAL A 17 8.18 -4.37 -3.08
C VAL A 17 7.04 -3.35 -3.14
N HIS A 18 7.40 -2.08 -3.32
CA HIS A 18 6.44 -1.00 -3.52
C HIS A 18 6.06 -0.92 -5.00
N VAL A 19 4.79 -1.23 -5.30
CA VAL A 19 4.25 -1.11 -6.67
C VAL A 19 3.77 0.32 -6.86
N LYS A 20 4.30 1.04 -7.85
CA LYS A 20 3.87 2.40 -8.19
C LYS A 20 2.98 2.40 -9.43
N ALA A 21 1.81 3.03 -9.34
CA ALA A 21 0.97 3.32 -10.49
C ALA A 21 1.65 4.38 -11.34
N LEU A 22 2.08 4.02 -12.55
CA LEU A 22 2.77 4.89 -13.50
C LEU A 22 4.01 5.61 -12.92
N GLY A 23 4.59 5.08 -11.84
CA GLY A 23 5.71 5.72 -11.12
C GLY A 23 5.32 6.89 -10.21
N LEU A 24 4.02 7.23 -10.10
CA LEU A 24 3.55 8.45 -9.44
C LEU A 24 3.02 8.21 -8.02
N ALA A 25 2.31 7.11 -7.80
CA ALA A 25 1.66 6.83 -6.51
C ALA A 25 1.82 5.36 -6.12
N ASP A 26 2.12 5.12 -4.84
CA ASP A 26 2.18 3.76 -4.30
C ASP A 26 0.78 3.12 -4.31
N VAL A 27 0.71 1.91 -4.84
CA VAL A 27 -0.49 1.09 -4.92
C VAL A 27 -0.41 0.08 -3.79
N GLY A 28 -1.28 0.27 -2.80
CA GLY A 28 -1.40 -0.62 -1.65
C GLY A 28 -2.73 -0.44 -0.94
N VAL A 29 -2.98 -1.28 0.05
CA VAL A 29 -4.23 -1.25 0.84
C VAL A 29 -4.47 0.13 1.45
N THR A 30 -3.42 0.76 1.99
CA THR A 30 -3.50 2.12 2.56
C THR A 30 -4.02 3.15 1.55
N SER A 31 -3.47 3.16 0.33
CA SER A 31 -3.90 4.08 -0.73
C SER A 31 -5.35 3.80 -1.15
N MET A 32 -5.74 2.54 -1.28
CA MET A 32 -7.12 2.16 -1.64
C MET A 32 -8.12 2.54 -0.53
N THR A 33 -7.77 2.33 0.73
CA THR A 33 -8.59 2.78 1.87
C THR A 33 -8.72 4.30 1.89
N ALA A 34 -7.65 5.04 1.56
CA ALA A 34 -7.72 6.50 1.45
C ALA A 34 -8.70 6.93 0.34
N ILE A 35 -8.64 6.30 -0.84
CA ILE A 35 -9.57 6.57 -1.96
C ILE A 35 -11.02 6.30 -1.53
N LEU A 36 -11.29 5.19 -0.85
CA LEU A 36 -12.63 4.89 -0.37
C LEU A 36 -13.12 5.91 0.65
N LYS A 37 -12.27 6.29 1.62
CA LYS A 37 -12.59 7.30 2.62
C LYS A 37 -12.93 8.65 1.96
N THR A 38 -12.12 9.11 1.03
CA THR A 38 -12.35 10.40 0.35
C THR A 38 -13.61 10.35 -0.50
N SER A 39 -13.84 9.24 -1.21
CA SER A 39 -15.05 9.02 -2.03
C SER A 39 -16.31 9.05 -1.16
N MET A 40 -16.31 8.34 -0.04
CA MET A 40 -17.45 8.32 0.90
C MET A 40 -17.66 9.68 1.57
N SER A 41 -16.58 10.38 1.94
CA SER A 41 -16.67 11.72 2.52
C SER A 41 -17.30 12.71 1.53
N TYR A 42 -16.88 12.65 0.26
CA TYR A 42 -17.44 13.48 -0.80
C TYR A 42 -18.89 13.11 -1.12
N PHE A 43 -19.22 11.82 -1.16
CA PHE A 43 -20.59 11.36 -1.31
C PHE A 43 -21.50 11.88 -0.20
N ALA A 44 -21.07 11.76 1.06
CA ALA A 44 -21.83 12.26 2.21
C ALA A 44 -22.03 13.78 2.14
N PHE A 45 -20.98 14.53 1.78
CA PHE A 45 -21.05 15.98 1.57
C PHE A 45 -22.11 16.34 0.52
N LEU A 46 -22.06 15.72 -0.67
CA LEU A 46 -23.04 15.95 -1.73
C LEU A 46 -24.46 15.56 -1.31
N ARG A 47 -24.61 14.52 -0.48
CA ARG A 47 -25.93 14.08 -0.01
C ARG A 47 -26.54 15.00 1.06
N SER A 48 -25.69 15.77 1.74
CA SER A 48 -26.10 16.75 2.76
C SER A 48 -26.41 18.15 2.22
N MET A 49 -26.22 18.38 0.92
CA MET A 49 -26.72 19.55 0.20
C MET A 49 -28.17 19.32 -0.24
#